data_AF-A0A818GLD9-F1
#
_entry.id   AF-A0A818GLD9-F1
#
_cell.length_a   1.000
_cell.length_b   1.000
_cell.length_c   1.000
_cell.angle_alpha   90.00
_cell.angle_beta   90.00
_cell.angle_gamma   90.00
#
_symmetry.space_group_name_H-M   'P 1'
#
loop_
_entity.id
_entity.type
_entity.pdbx_description
1 polymer ?
#
loop_
_entity_poly.entity_id
_entity_poly.type
_entity_poly.pdbx_seq_one_letter_code
_entity_poly.pdbx_strand_id
1 'polypeptide(L)'
;MLRITKIKRDPSFANKGLITFSLIITIFNLYYFVIKTKTPLSLSGELSPNPCQLSMKESDDWFCELDSDWKRRKILHHIQDKRNRASDERSTFFQNNWEPTIQCEFERRLGNIGDGGKWVCDIHRFGSLNTTNILVYSLGSNGDFSFEYAIKELFRNAEIHTFDMGLFKCPENVCTFHQVRLGNGKNNSSKSLQMVMNELGHQNRQIHILKVDIEGGMPSVFGLLIDKKSATYKQIFTELKNIASKTGINFSPSLIVSDFEPGLISAVKSEFPSATHKCCFFHFCQVIYRQIQGLGLQQHYLSDENFRLLCRQLIALGLMPLDKVVSSFEDLRSAAQCLSQLEVIELLQYFENNWISNIELWNMFGFYS
;
A
#
# COMPACT_ATOMS: atom_id res chain seq x y z
N MET A 1 -5.43 -7.69 8.41
CA MET A 1 -4.06 -7.72 7.83
C MET A 1 -3.08 -7.34 8.92
N LEU A 2 -2.10 -8.19 9.22
CA LEU A 2 -1.00 -7.90 10.16
C LEU A 2 0.23 -7.47 9.36
N ARG A 3 0.76 -6.27 9.58
CA ARG A 3 2.02 -5.82 8.93
C ARG A 3 3.15 -5.78 9.95
N ILE A 4 4.26 -6.45 9.63
CA ILE A 4 5.45 -6.54 10.47
C ILE A 4 6.64 -5.93 9.72
N THR A 5 7.18 -4.80 10.18
CA THR A 5 8.30 -4.09 9.52
C THR A 5 9.41 -3.70 10.47
N LYS A 6 10.66 -3.75 9.99
CA LYS A 6 11.85 -3.25 10.71
C LYS A 6 12.02 -1.73 10.61
N ILE A 7 12.31 -1.05 11.72
CA ILE A 7 12.76 0.37 11.72
C ILE A 7 14.29 0.44 11.64
N LYS A 8 14.82 1.43 10.91
CA LYS A 8 16.26 1.76 10.86
C LYS A 8 16.71 2.41 12.18
N ARG A 9 17.95 2.14 12.59
CA ARG A 9 18.58 2.59 13.86
C ARG A 9 18.43 4.10 14.04
N ASP A 10 17.86 4.53 15.16
CA ASP A 10 17.92 5.92 15.62
C ASP A 10 19.30 6.19 16.25
N PRO A 11 20.09 7.15 15.74
CA PRO A 11 21.40 7.49 16.29
C PRO A 11 21.39 7.92 17.77
N SER A 12 20.24 8.35 18.30
CA SER A 12 20.10 8.80 19.69
C SER A 12 20.30 7.70 20.74
N PHE A 13 20.28 6.41 20.32
CA PHE A 13 20.49 5.25 21.20
C PHE A 13 21.91 4.64 21.15
N ALA A 14 22.87 5.30 20.48
CA ALA A 14 24.20 4.72 20.20
C ALA A 14 25.12 4.52 21.43
N ASN A 15 24.84 5.12 22.59
CA ASN A 15 25.77 5.13 23.74
C ASN A 15 25.55 4.03 24.80
N LYS A 16 24.69 3.04 24.54
CA LYS A 16 24.63 1.82 25.35
C LYS A 16 24.82 0.65 24.40
N GLY A 17 25.76 -0.24 24.69
CA GLY A 17 26.12 -1.42 23.87
C GLY A 17 25.01 -2.47 23.66
N LEU A 18 23.75 -2.05 23.59
CA LEU A 18 22.62 -2.83 23.10
C LEU A 18 22.45 -2.57 21.60
N ILE A 19 22.43 -3.65 20.82
CA ILE A 19 21.96 -3.59 19.44
C ILE A 19 20.43 -3.45 19.51
N THR A 20 19.93 -2.24 19.33
CA THR A 20 18.49 -1.94 19.33
C THR A 20 17.86 -2.39 18.01
N PHE A 21 16.81 -3.22 18.10
CA PHE A 21 15.96 -3.59 16.97
C PHE A 21 14.50 -3.42 17.34
N SER A 22 13.77 -2.60 16.58
CA SER A 22 12.34 -2.38 16.75
C SER A 22 11.55 -3.11 15.67
N LEU A 23 10.64 -3.98 16.10
CA LEU A 23 9.62 -4.61 15.27
C LEU A 23 8.34 -3.77 15.37
N ILE A 24 7.87 -3.18 14.26
CA ILE A 24 6.53 -2.58 14.19
C ILE A 24 5.55 -3.69 13.85
N ILE A 25 4.56 -3.92 14.71
CA ILE A 25 3.40 -4.76 14.41
C ILE A 25 2.18 -3.85 14.33
N THR A 26 1.62 -3.71 13.12
CA THR A 26 0.35 -2.98 12.92
C THR A 26 -0.79 -3.98 12.83
N ILE A 27 -1.67 -3.97 13.83
CA ILE A 27 -2.91 -4.74 13.83
C ILE A 27 -4.01 -3.80 13.36
N PHE A 28 -4.35 -3.88 12.08
CA PHE A 28 -5.56 -3.24 11.61
C PHE A 28 -6.75 -4.14 11.97
N ASN A 29 -7.52 -3.74 12.99
CA ASN A 29 -8.95 -4.03 13.04
C ASN A 29 -9.65 -3.10 12.03
N LEU A 30 -9.33 -3.27 10.75
CA LEU A 30 -10.25 -2.82 9.72
C LEU A 30 -11.42 -3.80 9.76
N TYR A 31 -12.62 -3.29 10.04
CA TYR A 31 -13.77 -3.77 9.29
C TYR A 31 -13.42 -3.56 7.82
N TYR A 32 -12.82 -4.58 7.22
CA TYR A 32 -12.72 -4.70 5.79
C TYR A 32 -14.15 -4.90 5.29
N PHE A 33 -14.87 -3.80 5.07
CA PHE A 33 -15.90 -3.81 4.06
C PHE A 33 -15.18 -3.84 2.72
N VAL A 34 -14.75 -5.05 2.35
CA VAL A 34 -14.46 -5.39 0.96
C VAL A 34 -15.72 -5.03 0.19
N ILE A 35 -15.60 -4.20 -0.84
CA ILE A 35 -16.60 -4.13 -1.89
C ILE A 35 -16.57 -5.51 -2.57
N LYS A 36 -17.38 -6.45 -2.06
CA LYS A 36 -17.73 -7.66 -2.78
C LYS A 36 -18.71 -7.23 -3.87
N THR A 37 -18.19 -6.77 -5.00
CA THR A 37 -18.96 -6.77 -6.24
C THR A 37 -18.05 -7.23 -7.38
N LYS A 38 -17.85 -8.54 -7.46
CA LYS A 38 -18.18 -9.31 -8.65
C LYS A 38 -18.09 -10.79 -8.31
N THR A 39 -19.26 -11.40 -8.18
CA THR A 39 -19.47 -12.79 -8.55
C THR A 39 -18.80 -13.04 -9.91
N PRO A 40 -18.11 -14.18 -10.11
CA PRO A 40 -17.74 -14.60 -11.45
C PRO A 40 -19.06 -14.72 -12.23
N LEU A 41 -19.27 -13.89 -13.24
CA LEU A 41 -20.39 -14.09 -14.14
C LEU A 41 -20.14 -15.44 -14.83
N SER A 42 -20.97 -16.43 -14.51
CA SER A 42 -21.13 -17.60 -15.34
C SER A 42 -21.57 -17.13 -16.72
N LEU A 43 -20.65 -17.15 -17.69
CA LEU A 43 -20.93 -16.83 -19.08
C LEU A 43 -21.80 -17.93 -19.69
N SER A 44 -23.10 -17.69 -19.63
CA SER A 44 -24.07 -18.27 -20.56
C SER A 44 -25.02 -17.15 -20.99
N GLY A 45 -24.79 -16.56 -22.17
CA GLY A 45 -25.76 -15.65 -22.79
C GLY A 45 -25.15 -14.46 -23.54
N GLU A 46 -25.07 -14.61 -24.86
CA GLU A 46 -25.08 -13.61 -25.95
C GLU A 46 -24.08 -12.42 -26.01
N LEU A 47 -23.66 -12.16 -27.27
CA LEU A 47 -22.60 -11.26 -27.72
C LEU A 47 -22.83 -9.79 -27.31
N SER A 48 -22.18 -9.35 -26.24
CA SER A 48 -21.69 -7.97 -26.13
C SER A 48 -20.23 -7.93 -26.58
N PRO A 49 -19.74 -6.86 -27.24
CA PRO A 49 -18.32 -6.75 -27.54
C PRO A 49 -17.55 -6.82 -26.23
N ASN A 50 -16.67 -7.83 -26.09
CA ASN A 50 -15.94 -8.08 -24.86
C ASN A 50 -15.25 -6.78 -24.41
N PRO A 51 -15.70 -6.16 -23.30
CA PRO A 51 -15.33 -4.79 -22.99
C PRO A 51 -13.88 -4.66 -22.47
N CYS A 52 -13.14 -5.78 -22.37
CA CYS A 52 -11.75 -5.85 -21.92
C CYS A 52 -10.79 -6.47 -22.96
N GLN A 53 -11.13 -6.44 -24.25
CA GLN A 53 -10.31 -7.05 -25.30
C GLN A 53 -8.89 -6.47 -25.36
N LEU A 54 -8.74 -5.16 -25.14
CA LEU A 54 -7.43 -4.50 -25.14
C LEU A 54 -6.61 -4.90 -23.93
N SER A 55 -7.22 -4.92 -22.74
CA SER A 55 -6.50 -5.26 -21.51
C SER A 55 -6.01 -6.71 -21.57
N MET A 56 -6.89 -7.64 -21.97
CA MET A 56 -6.57 -9.06 -22.10
C MET A 56 -5.43 -9.28 -23.08
N LYS A 57 -5.48 -8.65 -24.27
CA LYS A 57 -4.42 -8.76 -25.27
C LYS A 57 -3.09 -8.22 -24.77
N GLU A 58 -3.08 -7.05 -24.15
CA GLU A 58 -1.83 -6.40 -23.70
C GLU A 58 -1.29 -7.00 -22.40
N SER A 59 -2.12 -7.72 -21.65
CA SER A 59 -1.74 -8.40 -20.42
C SER A 59 -1.56 -9.90 -20.60
N ASP A 60 -1.32 -10.44 -21.80
CA ASP A 60 -1.19 -11.90 -22.00
C ASP A 60 -2.31 -12.73 -21.32
N ASP A 61 -3.56 -12.28 -21.49
CA ASP A 61 -4.80 -12.88 -21.01
C ASP A 61 -4.99 -13.01 -19.49
N TRP A 62 -4.18 -12.34 -18.67
CA TRP A 62 -4.33 -12.39 -17.20
C TRP A 62 -4.96 -11.16 -16.52
N PHE A 63 -5.39 -10.17 -17.30
CA PHE A 63 -6.05 -8.96 -16.78
C PHE A 63 -7.25 -8.53 -17.65
N CYS A 64 -8.48 -8.70 -17.15
CA CYS A 64 -9.70 -8.21 -17.79
C CYS A 64 -10.21 -6.95 -17.08
N GLU A 65 -9.92 -5.80 -17.69
CA GLU A 65 -10.34 -4.47 -17.27
C GLU A 65 -11.00 -3.77 -18.46
N LEU A 66 -11.97 -2.89 -18.20
CA LEU A 66 -12.61 -2.13 -19.27
C LEU A 66 -11.56 -1.41 -20.11
N ASP A 67 -11.65 -1.50 -21.44
CA ASP A 67 -10.66 -0.90 -22.35
C ASP A 67 -10.49 0.62 -22.11
N SER A 68 -11.54 1.30 -21.66
CA SER A 68 -11.50 2.71 -21.26
C SER A 68 -10.63 2.95 -20.02
N ASP A 69 -10.70 2.04 -19.06
CA ASP A 69 -9.96 2.08 -17.80
C ASP A 69 -8.50 1.66 -18.05
N TRP A 70 -8.28 0.63 -18.86
CA TRP A 70 -6.93 0.21 -19.30
C TRP A 70 -6.18 1.33 -20.03
N LYS A 71 -6.86 2.04 -20.96
CA LYS A 71 -6.29 3.22 -21.62
C LYS A 71 -5.97 4.33 -20.63
N ARG A 72 -6.88 4.62 -19.68
CA ARG A 72 -6.66 5.62 -18.64
C ARG A 72 -5.47 5.24 -17.75
N ARG A 73 -5.30 3.97 -17.43
CA ARG A 73 -4.22 3.45 -16.59
C ARG A 73 -2.87 3.69 -17.25
N LYS A 74 -2.75 3.41 -18.55
CA LYS A 74 -1.52 3.70 -19.32
C LYS A 74 -1.17 5.19 -19.30
N ILE A 75 -2.16 6.08 -19.43
CA ILE A 75 -1.94 7.54 -19.37
C ILE A 75 -1.47 7.98 -17.99
N LEU A 76 -2.17 7.55 -16.93
CA LEU A 76 -1.81 7.93 -15.55
C LEU A 76 -0.46 7.35 -15.16
N HIS A 77 -0.19 6.10 -15.50
CA HIS A 77 1.10 5.45 -15.23
C HIS A 77 2.26 6.20 -15.89
N HIS A 78 2.10 6.68 -17.13
CA HIS A 78 3.13 7.49 -17.80
C HIS A 78 3.37 8.83 -17.09
N ILE A 79 2.31 9.46 -16.58
CA ILE A 79 2.42 10.71 -15.82
C ILE A 79 3.06 10.46 -14.46
N GLN A 80 2.66 9.40 -13.76
CA GLN A 80 3.25 8.98 -12.49
C GLN A 80 4.72 8.63 -12.67
N ASP A 81 5.06 7.81 -13.68
CA ASP A 81 6.44 7.50 -14.02
C ASP A 81 7.27 8.77 -14.22
N LYS A 82 6.78 9.71 -15.04
CA LYS A 82 7.47 10.97 -15.27
C LYS A 82 7.67 11.81 -14.00
N ARG A 83 6.71 11.81 -13.08
CA ARG A 83 6.83 12.49 -11.77
C ARG A 83 7.81 11.77 -10.85
N ASN A 84 7.80 10.45 -10.92
CA ASN A 84 8.66 9.55 -10.19
C ASN A 84 10.14 9.67 -10.60
N ARG A 85 10.43 10.32 -11.73
CA ARG A 85 11.79 10.69 -12.19
C ARG A 85 12.43 11.84 -11.39
N ALA A 86 11.94 12.15 -10.18
CA ALA A 86 12.39 13.30 -9.41
C ALA A 86 12.72 12.94 -7.96
N SER A 87 13.98 12.53 -7.72
CA SER A 87 14.87 13.13 -6.69
C SER A 87 16.05 12.19 -6.40
N ASP A 88 17.28 12.72 -6.44
CA ASP A 88 18.49 12.07 -5.93
C ASP A 88 18.55 12.02 -4.38
N GLU A 89 17.52 12.53 -3.70
CA GLU A 89 17.44 12.47 -2.24
C GLU A 89 17.25 11.03 -1.75
N ARG A 90 18.30 10.50 -1.10
CA ARG A 90 18.36 9.12 -0.58
C ARG A 90 17.19 8.73 0.33
N SER A 91 16.53 9.67 0.99
CA SER A 91 15.43 9.44 1.93
C SER A 91 14.11 9.10 1.25
N THR A 92 13.79 9.77 0.14
CA THR A 92 12.52 9.67 -0.59
C THR A 92 12.65 8.94 -1.92
N PHE A 93 13.90 8.65 -2.36
CA PHE A 93 14.20 7.96 -3.60
C PHE A 93 13.31 6.74 -3.84
N PHE A 94 13.08 5.91 -2.83
CA PHE A 94 12.32 4.67 -3.02
C PHE A 94 10.82 4.91 -3.26
N GLN A 95 10.21 5.81 -2.50
CA GLN A 95 8.80 6.21 -2.69
C GLN A 95 8.63 6.89 -4.05
N ASN A 96 9.59 7.74 -4.40
CA ASN A 96 9.53 8.51 -5.63
C ASN A 96 9.89 7.68 -6.86
N ASN A 97 10.80 6.71 -6.82
CA ASN A 97 11.31 6.06 -8.06
C ASN A 97 10.86 4.60 -8.22
N TRP A 98 10.37 3.99 -7.14
CA TRP A 98 10.31 2.52 -7.02
C TRP A 98 9.03 1.98 -6.40
N GLU A 99 8.15 2.84 -5.87
CA GLU A 99 6.85 2.42 -5.38
C GLU A 99 5.98 1.96 -6.57
N PRO A 100 5.55 0.69 -6.57
CA PRO A 100 4.66 0.20 -7.61
C PRO A 100 3.31 0.89 -7.44
N THR A 101 2.90 1.65 -8.47
CA THR A 101 1.63 2.38 -8.55
C THR A 101 0.40 1.45 -8.64
N ILE A 102 0.52 0.19 -8.21
CA ILE A 102 -0.46 -0.88 -8.40
C ILE A 102 -1.37 -1.04 -7.17
N GLN A 103 -1.03 -0.43 -6.03
CA GLN A 103 -1.94 -0.37 -4.86
C GLN A 103 -3.17 0.51 -5.10
N CYS A 104 -3.14 1.33 -6.14
CA CYS A 104 -4.09 2.40 -6.42
C CYS A 104 -4.35 2.43 -7.92
N GLU A 105 -5.43 1.81 -8.38
CA GLU A 105 -5.71 1.58 -9.80
C GLU A 105 -5.63 2.88 -10.62
N PHE A 106 -6.23 3.94 -10.08
CA PHE A 106 -6.16 5.30 -10.57
C PHE A 106 -5.90 6.29 -9.43
N GLU A 107 -4.63 6.57 -9.17
CA GLU A 107 -4.22 7.52 -8.15
C GLU A 107 -4.30 8.97 -8.66
N ARG A 108 -4.95 9.84 -7.88
CA ARG A 108 -4.99 11.28 -8.15
C ARG A 108 -4.69 12.07 -6.89
N ARG A 109 -3.81 13.06 -7.01
CA ARG A 109 -3.56 14.04 -5.96
C ARG A 109 -4.75 14.99 -5.87
N LEU A 110 -5.36 15.09 -4.70
CA LEU A 110 -6.39 16.08 -4.37
C LEU A 110 -5.83 17.05 -3.32
N GLY A 111 -5.99 18.35 -3.59
CA GLY A 111 -5.40 19.43 -2.79
C GLY A 111 -3.97 19.80 -3.19
N ASN A 112 -3.35 20.64 -2.36
CA ASN A 112 -2.03 21.22 -2.62
C ASN A 112 -0.94 20.15 -2.75
N ILE A 113 0.17 20.51 -3.41
CA ILE A 113 1.42 19.73 -3.41
C ILE A 113 2.14 19.99 -2.08
N GLY A 114 2.56 18.92 -1.39
CA GLY A 114 3.18 19.00 -0.06
C GLY A 114 2.32 18.40 1.05
N ASP A 115 2.25 19.06 2.20
CA ASP A 115 1.39 18.64 3.31
C ASP A 115 -0.09 19.02 3.07
N GLY A 116 -1.04 18.39 3.77
CA GLY A 116 -2.49 18.65 3.66
C GLY A 116 -3.21 17.96 2.49
N GLY A 117 -2.67 18.08 1.27
CA GLY A 117 -3.18 17.36 0.10
C GLY A 117 -2.88 15.86 0.15
N LYS A 118 -3.79 15.01 -0.36
CA LYS A 118 -3.67 13.55 -0.31
C LYS A 118 -3.84 12.89 -1.67
N TRP A 119 -3.14 11.79 -1.86
CA TRP A 119 -3.36 10.91 -3.00
C TRP A 119 -4.57 10.03 -2.72
N VAL A 120 -5.50 9.99 -3.66
CA VAL A 120 -6.76 9.24 -3.55
C VAL A 120 -6.88 8.28 -4.72
N CYS A 121 -7.24 7.04 -4.39
CA CYS A 121 -7.45 5.98 -5.35
C CYS A 121 -8.86 6.00 -5.91
N ASP A 122 -8.96 5.73 -7.21
CA ASP A 122 -10.19 5.40 -7.92
C ASP A 122 -11.29 6.43 -7.78
N ILE A 123 -10.90 7.70 -7.60
CA ILE A 123 -11.84 8.79 -7.35
C ILE A 123 -12.90 8.89 -8.45
N HIS A 124 -12.56 8.54 -9.68
CA HIS A 124 -13.48 8.51 -10.82
C HIS A 124 -14.68 7.54 -10.64
N ARG A 125 -14.54 6.47 -9.85
CA ARG A 125 -15.62 5.48 -9.61
C ARG A 125 -16.80 6.10 -8.86
N PHE A 126 -16.57 7.14 -8.08
CA PHE A 126 -17.65 7.88 -7.41
C PHE A 126 -18.50 8.71 -8.38
N GLY A 127 -18.01 9.01 -9.58
CA GLY A 127 -18.78 9.70 -10.63
C GLY A 127 -19.74 8.79 -11.39
N SER A 128 -19.42 7.48 -11.47
CA SER A 128 -20.29 6.46 -12.08
C SER A 128 -21.36 5.92 -11.12
N LEU A 129 -21.11 6.04 -9.83
CA LEU A 129 -22.15 5.82 -8.83
C LEU A 129 -23.12 6.98 -8.95
N ASN A 130 -24.38 6.72 -9.31
CA ASN A 130 -25.46 7.72 -9.30
C ASN A 130 -25.78 8.21 -7.85
N THR A 131 -24.79 8.16 -6.95
CA THR A 131 -24.80 8.61 -5.57
C THR A 131 -24.75 10.12 -5.57
N THR A 132 -25.93 10.74 -5.57
CA THR A 132 -26.05 12.20 -5.44
C THR A 132 -25.46 12.75 -4.14
N ASN A 133 -25.19 11.88 -3.14
CA ASN A 133 -24.77 12.25 -1.78
C ASN A 133 -23.52 11.47 -1.30
N ILE A 134 -22.36 11.76 -1.88
CA ILE A 134 -21.06 11.28 -1.39
C ILE A 134 -20.78 11.89 -0.01
N LEU A 135 -20.43 11.06 0.98
CA LEU A 135 -20.08 11.50 2.34
C LEU A 135 -18.57 11.39 2.55
N VAL A 136 -17.93 12.49 2.93
CA VAL A 136 -16.48 12.60 3.13
C VAL A 136 -16.17 13.07 4.54
N TYR A 137 -15.32 12.32 5.25
CA TYR A 137 -14.74 12.73 6.53
C TYR A 137 -13.27 13.06 6.34
N SER A 138 -12.85 14.23 6.79
CA SER A 138 -11.46 14.71 6.71
C SER A 138 -10.95 15.02 8.10
N LEU A 139 -9.96 14.27 8.58
CA LEU A 139 -9.44 14.37 9.95
C LEU A 139 -8.06 15.04 9.93
N GLY A 140 -7.85 16.07 10.74
CA GLY A 140 -6.58 16.78 10.85
C GLY A 140 -6.32 17.70 9.66
N SER A 141 -7.13 18.73 9.51
CA SER A 141 -6.95 19.74 8.45
C SER A 141 -5.75 20.66 8.66
N ASN A 142 -5.41 20.95 9.92
CA ASN A 142 -4.45 21.99 10.32
C ASN A 142 -4.68 23.35 9.59
N GLY A 143 -5.94 23.67 9.26
CA GLY A 143 -6.31 24.87 8.51
C GLY A 143 -6.09 24.80 7.00
N ASP A 144 -5.58 23.70 6.44
CA ASP A 144 -5.53 23.46 5.00
C ASP A 144 -6.79 22.70 4.53
N PHE A 145 -7.58 23.38 3.69
CA PHE A 145 -8.82 22.86 3.11
C PHE A 145 -8.71 22.51 1.60
N SER A 146 -7.48 22.50 1.06
CA SER A 146 -7.25 22.27 -0.38
C SER A 146 -7.74 20.91 -0.85
N PHE A 147 -7.67 19.89 0.01
CA PHE A 147 -8.21 18.56 -0.26
C PHE A 147 -9.74 18.61 -0.44
N GLU A 148 -10.43 19.27 0.48
CA GLU A 148 -11.88 19.44 0.48
C GLU A 148 -12.36 20.23 -0.73
N TYR A 149 -11.63 21.29 -1.10
CA TYR A 149 -11.85 22.01 -2.35
C TYR A 149 -11.76 21.11 -3.58
N ALA A 150 -10.69 20.32 -3.69
CA ALA A 150 -10.49 19.42 -4.82
C ALA A 150 -11.58 18.34 -4.91
N ILE A 151 -12.10 17.85 -3.77
CA ILE A 151 -13.27 16.97 -3.74
C ILE A 151 -14.51 17.70 -4.24
N LYS A 152 -14.77 18.94 -3.81
CA LYS A 152 -15.93 19.71 -4.25
C LYS A 152 -15.93 20.07 -5.73
N GLU A 153 -14.77 20.32 -6.30
CA GLU A 153 -14.64 20.53 -7.75
C GLU A 153 -15.06 19.30 -8.56
N LEU A 154 -14.77 18.11 -8.04
CA LEU A 154 -15.14 16.84 -8.67
C LEU A 154 -16.58 16.44 -8.38
N PHE A 155 -17.03 16.67 -7.16
CA PHE A 155 -18.33 16.27 -6.66
C PHE A 155 -18.98 17.45 -5.97
N ARG A 156 -19.63 18.30 -6.78
CA ARG A 156 -20.27 19.53 -6.31
C ARG A 156 -21.25 19.30 -5.15
N ASN A 157 -21.90 18.13 -5.11
CA ASN A 157 -22.88 17.76 -4.08
C ASN A 157 -22.30 16.93 -2.92
N ALA A 158 -20.98 16.68 -2.88
CA ALA A 158 -20.37 15.89 -1.80
C ALA A 158 -20.56 16.57 -0.44
N GLU A 159 -20.99 15.83 0.55
CA GLU A 159 -21.13 16.29 1.92
C GLU A 159 -19.81 16.04 2.66
N ILE A 160 -19.14 17.11 3.06
CA ILE A 160 -17.78 17.05 3.61
C ILE A 160 -17.80 17.54 5.06
N HIS A 161 -17.32 16.70 5.97
CA HIS A 161 -17.13 17.03 7.38
C HIS A 161 -15.64 16.99 7.71
N THR A 162 -15.11 18.13 8.13
CA THR A 162 -13.69 18.28 8.49
C THR A 162 -13.56 18.41 10.00
N PHE A 163 -12.67 17.63 10.59
CA PHE A 163 -12.50 17.51 12.04
C PHE A 163 -11.07 17.86 12.42
N ASP A 164 -10.91 18.75 13.40
CA ASP A 164 -9.59 19.13 13.91
C ASP A 164 -9.66 19.52 15.40
N MET A 165 -8.53 19.47 16.10
CA MET A 165 -8.43 19.99 17.47
C MET A 165 -8.31 21.52 17.48
N GLY A 166 -7.65 22.09 16.46
CA GLY A 166 -7.59 23.52 16.25
C GLY A 166 -8.94 24.10 15.84
N LEU A 167 -9.11 25.40 16.04
CA LEU A 167 -10.30 26.12 15.57
C LEU A 167 -9.96 26.80 14.24
N PHE A 168 -10.48 26.25 13.14
CA PHE A 168 -10.26 26.79 11.81
C PHE A 168 -11.60 27.10 11.13
N LYS A 169 -11.60 28.07 10.22
CA LYS A 169 -12.79 28.44 9.45
C LYS A 169 -12.76 27.69 8.12
N CYS A 170 -13.59 26.66 7.99
CA CYS A 170 -13.80 26.05 6.68
C CYS A 170 -14.45 27.08 5.74
N PRO A 171 -14.03 27.12 4.46
CA PRO A 171 -14.65 27.97 3.45
C PRO A 171 -16.14 27.65 3.24
N GLU A 172 -16.90 28.69 2.92
CA GLU A 172 -18.34 28.57 2.68
C GLU A 172 -18.64 27.61 1.52
N ASN A 173 -19.65 26.77 1.69
CA ASN A 173 -20.10 25.76 0.72
C ASN A 173 -19.09 24.64 0.41
N VAL A 174 -17.96 24.56 1.12
CA VAL A 174 -16.96 23.50 0.93
C VAL A 174 -17.15 22.36 1.92
N CYS A 175 -17.11 22.67 3.21
CA CYS A 175 -17.23 21.67 4.26
C CYS A 175 -17.87 22.22 5.53
N THR A 176 -18.35 21.32 6.39
CA THR A 176 -18.76 21.62 7.75
C THR A 176 -17.59 21.32 8.69
N PHE A 177 -17.12 22.33 9.42
CA PHE A 177 -15.99 22.18 10.34
C PHE A 177 -16.44 21.77 11.75
N HIS A 178 -15.71 20.85 12.37
CA HIS A 178 -15.97 20.33 13.70
C HIS A 178 -14.69 20.41 14.54
N GLN A 179 -14.69 21.25 15.58
CA GLN A 179 -13.59 21.27 16.54
C GLN A 179 -13.70 20.05 17.48
N VAL A 180 -13.08 18.94 17.10
CA VAL A 180 -13.17 17.65 17.79
C VAL A 180 -11.83 16.94 17.78
N ARG A 181 -11.42 16.47 18.97
CA ARG A 181 -10.34 15.49 19.10
C ARG A 181 -10.90 14.08 18.96
N LEU A 182 -10.44 13.30 17.98
CA LEU A 182 -10.85 11.90 17.88
C LEU A 182 -10.04 11.01 18.84
N GLY A 183 -10.72 10.06 19.49
CA GLY A 183 -10.12 9.17 20.49
C GLY A 183 -11.11 8.16 21.06
N ASN A 184 -10.73 7.49 22.13
CA ASN A 184 -11.52 6.42 22.74
C ASN A 184 -12.63 6.90 23.71
N GLY A 185 -12.89 8.21 23.77
CA GLY A 185 -13.95 8.75 24.64
C GLY A 185 -13.59 8.86 26.11
N LYS A 186 -12.41 8.38 26.54
CA LYS A 186 -12.09 8.21 27.97
C LYS A 186 -11.22 9.33 28.55
N ASN A 187 -10.33 9.93 27.74
CA ASN A 187 -9.41 10.97 28.21
C ASN A 187 -9.54 12.25 27.35
N ASN A 188 -9.53 13.41 28.03
CA ASN A 188 -9.41 14.77 27.46
C ASN A 188 -10.48 15.16 26.43
N SER A 189 -11.75 14.83 26.69
CA SER A 189 -12.89 15.25 25.84
C SER A 189 -12.80 14.78 24.38
N SER A 190 -12.04 13.71 24.12
CA SER A 190 -11.98 13.11 22.79
C SER A 190 -13.26 12.34 22.48
N LYS A 191 -13.70 12.33 21.22
CA LYS A 191 -14.89 11.60 20.75
C LYS A 191 -14.49 10.39 19.93
N SER A 192 -15.21 9.28 20.08
CA SER A 192 -15.07 8.15 19.16
C SER A 192 -15.69 8.49 17.81
N LEU A 193 -15.22 7.83 16.74
CA LEU A 193 -15.84 7.97 15.42
C LEU A 193 -17.33 7.62 15.45
N GLN A 194 -17.72 6.62 16.25
CA GLN A 194 -19.11 6.22 16.41
C GLN A 194 -19.96 7.31 17.09
N MET A 195 -19.41 8.00 18.11
CA MET A 195 -20.08 9.14 18.73
C MET A 195 -20.26 10.29 17.73
N VAL A 196 -19.24 10.59 16.94
CA VAL A 196 -19.32 11.61 15.87
C VAL A 196 -20.36 11.24 14.82
N MET A 197 -20.38 9.98 14.37
CA MET A 197 -21.41 9.50 13.44
C MET A 197 -22.81 9.60 14.05
N ASN A 198 -22.95 9.36 15.35
CA ASN A 198 -24.24 9.48 16.03
C ASN A 198 -24.74 10.93 16.09
N GLU A 199 -23.86 11.86 16.47
CA GLU A 199 -24.17 13.30 16.58
C GLU A 199 -24.51 13.93 15.23
N LEU A 200 -23.88 13.47 14.16
CA LEU A 200 -24.13 13.95 12.80
C LEU A 200 -25.29 13.22 12.09
N GLY A 201 -25.93 12.23 12.73
CA GLY A 201 -27.03 11.47 12.12
C GLY A 201 -26.58 10.52 11.00
N HIS A 202 -25.32 10.09 11.01
CA HIS A 202 -24.70 9.26 9.98
C HIS A 202 -24.64 7.77 10.34
N GLN A 203 -25.41 7.30 11.33
CA GLN A 203 -25.35 5.90 11.81
C GLN A 203 -25.63 4.87 10.71
N ASN A 204 -26.49 5.23 9.75
CA ASN A 204 -26.91 4.37 8.64
C ASN A 204 -26.35 4.83 7.29
N ARG A 205 -25.29 5.64 7.29
CA ARG A 205 -24.64 6.15 6.07
C ARG A 205 -23.24 5.59 5.92
N GLN A 206 -22.85 5.35 4.66
CA GLN A 206 -21.49 4.97 4.31
C GLN A 206 -20.61 6.22 4.19
N ILE A 207 -19.48 6.23 4.90
CA ILE A 207 -18.40 7.18 4.65
C ILE A 207 -17.68 6.70 3.39
N HIS A 208 -17.75 7.48 2.31
CA HIS A 208 -17.19 7.12 1.01
C HIS A 208 -15.70 7.42 0.95
N ILE A 209 -15.29 8.53 1.55
CA ILE A 209 -13.89 8.97 1.61
C ILE A 209 -13.57 9.35 3.05
N LEU A 210 -12.54 8.73 3.62
CA LEU A 210 -12.00 9.07 4.93
C LEU A 210 -10.56 9.53 4.76
N LYS A 211 -10.33 10.84 4.70
CA LYS A 211 -8.99 11.43 4.80
C LYS A 211 -8.58 11.41 6.27
N VAL A 212 -7.42 10.84 6.56
CA VAL A 212 -6.81 10.85 7.90
C VAL A 212 -5.44 11.49 7.79
N ASP A 213 -5.28 12.64 8.44
CA ASP A 213 -4.06 13.45 8.44
C ASP A 213 -3.77 13.94 9.86
N ILE A 214 -3.74 13.00 10.79
CA ILE A 214 -3.51 13.26 12.21
C ILE A 214 -2.10 12.80 12.58
N GLU A 215 -1.36 13.67 13.25
CA GLU A 215 -0.07 13.31 13.84
C GLU A 215 -0.28 12.36 15.03
N GLY A 216 0.48 11.25 15.07
CA GLY A 216 0.46 10.28 16.17
C GLY A 216 -0.32 8.98 15.94
N GLY A 217 -0.55 8.56 14.69
CA GLY A 217 -1.02 7.21 14.36
C GLY A 217 -0.03 6.14 14.83
N MET A 218 -0.19 5.65 16.06
CA MET A 218 0.75 4.74 16.70
C MET A 218 0.73 3.35 16.08
N PRO A 219 1.89 2.68 15.94
CA PRO A 219 1.90 1.24 15.77
C PRO A 219 1.24 0.58 16.98
N SER A 220 0.48 -0.48 16.73
CA SER A 220 -0.34 -1.12 17.76
C SER A 220 0.53 -1.73 18.87
N VAL A 221 1.72 -2.24 18.51
CA VAL A 221 2.69 -2.82 19.45
C VAL A 221 4.13 -2.59 18.98
N PHE A 222 5.03 -2.27 19.92
CA PHE A 222 6.48 -2.30 19.73
C PHE A 222 7.10 -3.45 20.53
N GLY A 223 8.02 -4.18 19.91
CA GLY A 223 8.86 -5.17 20.58
C GLY A 223 10.35 -4.89 20.34
N LEU A 224 11.11 -4.81 21.43
CA LEU A 224 12.58 -4.80 21.39
C LEU A 224 13.07 -6.24 21.58
N LEU A 225 13.67 -6.80 20.54
CA LEU A 225 14.05 -8.21 20.52
C LEU A 225 15.56 -8.40 20.69
N ILE A 226 15.94 -9.44 21.43
CA ILE A 226 17.34 -9.79 21.69
C ILE A 226 18.03 -10.42 20.48
N ASP A 227 17.27 -11.09 19.61
CA ASP A 227 17.76 -11.69 18.38
C ASP A 227 16.64 -11.88 17.33
N LYS A 228 17.03 -12.46 16.20
CA LYS A 228 16.23 -12.71 14.99
C LYS A 228 15.79 -14.16 14.85
N LYS A 229 15.73 -14.90 15.96
CA LYS A 229 15.42 -16.34 15.94
C LYS A 229 13.92 -16.57 16.01
N SER A 230 13.48 -17.66 15.40
CA SER A 230 12.08 -18.10 15.42
C SER A 230 11.52 -18.19 16.85
N ALA A 231 12.31 -18.72 17.79
CA ALA A 231 11.93 -18.78 19.21
C ALA A 231 11.55 -17.41 19.80
N THR A 232 12.34 -16.38 19.51
CA THR A 232 12.11 -15.01 20.01
C THR A 232 10.83 -14.41 19.43
N TYR A 233 10.56 -14.62 18.14
CA TYR A 233 9.31 -14.17 17.51
C TYR A 233 8.08 -14.92 18.05
N LYS A 234 8.19 -16.24 18.27
CA LYS A 234 7.10 -17.03 18.86
C LYS A 234 6.72 -16.51 20.23
N GLN A 235 7.70 -16.17 21.07
CA GLN A 235 7.43 -15.57 22.39
C GLN A 235 6.60 -14.28 22.27
N ILE A 236 6.95 -13.39 21.34
CA ILE A 236 6.18 -12.17 21.09
C ILE A 236 4.75 -12.48 20.62
N PHE A 237 4.58 -13.42 19.69
CA PHE A 237 3.25 -13.80 19.22
C PHE A 237 2.40 -14.41 20.34
N THR A 238 2.98 -15.21 21.23
CA THR A 238 2.31 -15.72 22.43
C THR A 238 1.85 -14.58 23.33
N GLU A 239 2.72 -13.60 23.62
CA GLU A 239 2.33 -12.45 24.44
C GLU A 239 1.22 -11.61 23.79
N LEU A 240 1.26 -11.43 22.47
CA LEU A 240 0.20 -10.76 21.72
C LEU A 240 -1.14 -11.49 21.82
N LYS A 241 -1.14 -12.82 21.67
CA LYS A 241 -2.34 -13.66 21.85
C LYS A 241 -2.88 -13.58 23.28
N ASN A 242 -2.00 -13.52 24.28
CA ASN A 242 -2.37 -13.37 25.69
C ASN A 242 -3.03 -12.00 25.95
N ILE A 243 -2.43 -10.91 25.43
CA ILE A 243 -3.00 -9.56 25.54
C ILE A 243 -4.35 -9.48 24.83
N ALA A 244 -4.45 -10.04 23.62
CA ALA A 244 -5.70 -10.06 22.86
C ALA A 244 -6.82 -10.79 23.63
N SER A 245 -6.51 -11.96 24.19
CA SER A 245 -7.45 -12.72 25.02
C SER A 245 -7.92 -11.93 26.25
N LYS A 246 -6.98 -11.28 26.98
CA LYS A 246 -7.30 -10.47 28.16
C LYS A 246 -8.13 -9.23 27.85
N THR A 247 -8.00 -8.68 26.64
CA THR A 247 -8.67 -7.46 26.19
C THR A 247 -9.95 -7.72 25.39
N GLY A 248 -10.31 -8.99 25.18
CA GLY A 248 -11.46 -9.38 24.36
C GLY A 248 -11.29 -9.10 22.87
N ILE A 249 -10.06 -8.92 22.40
CA ILE A 249 -9.75 -8.70 20.98
C ILE A 249 -9.65 -10.06 20.30
N ASN A 250 -10.44 -10.27 19.24
CA ASN A 250 -10.29 -11.44 18.38
C ASN A 250 -9.03 -11.29 17.50
N PHE A 251 -7.92 -11.89 17.94
CA PHE A 251 -6.63 -11.84 17.24
C PHE A 251 -6.41 -13.08 16.37
N SER A 252 -7.08 -13.11 15.22
CA SER A 252 -6.97 -14.18 14.22
C SER A 252 -6.76 -13.57 12.82
N PRO A 253 -5.53 -13.17 12.47
CA PRO A 253 -5.27 -12.54 11.18
C PRO A 253 -5.41 -13.56 10.04
N SER A 254 -6.15 -13.20 8.98
CA SER A 254 -6.24 -13.99 7.75
C SER A 254 -5.05 -13.81 6.80
N LEU A 255 -4.39 -12.65 6.87
CA LEU A 255 -3.20 -12.30 6.08
C LEU A 255 -2.16 -11.65 6.98
N ILE A 256 -0.94 -12.19 6.92
CA ILE A 256 0.24 -11.65 7.59
C ILE A 256 1.25 -11.25 6.51
N VAL A 257 1.72 -10.01 6.57
CA VAL A 257 2.77 -9.47 5.72
C VAL A 257 3.98 -9.13 6.57
N SER A 258 5.13 -9.76 6.30
CA SER A 258 6.35 -9.57 7.09
C SER A 258 7.59 -9.28 6.26
N ASP A 259 8.69 -8.93 6.90
CA ASP A 259 9.99 -8.88 6.23
C ASP A 259 10.48 -10.31 5.85
N PHE A 260 11.48 -10.37 4.95
CA PHE A 260 12.10 -11.61 4.44
C PHE A 260 13.02 -12.30 5.45
N GLU A 261 12.65 -12.30 6.72
CA GLU A 261 13.50 -12.85 7.77
C GLU A 261 13.15 -14.32 8.06
N PRO A 262 14.09 -15.28 7.90
CA PRO A 262 13.80 -16.70 8.06
C PRO A 262 13.21 -17.07 9.43
N GLY A 263 13.71 -16.44 10.51
CA GLY A 263 13.20 -16.65 11.86
C GLY A 263 11.73 -16.21 11.99
N LEU A 264 11.39 -15.05 11.45
CA LEU A 264 10.03 -14.51 11.45
C LEU A 264 9.09 -15.35 10.57
N ILE A 265 9.54 -15.75 9.38
CA ILE A 265 8.77 -16.63 8.47
C ILE A 265 8.43 -17.95 9.17
N SER A 266 9.43 -18.57 9.82
CA SER A 266 9.24 -19.79 10.59
C SER A 266 8.27 -19.61 11.75
N ALA A 267 8.36 -18.50 12.49
CA ALA A 267 7.49 -18.22 13.61
C ALA A 267 6.05 -17.97 13.17
N VAL A 268 5.82 -17.22 12.09
CA VAL A 268 4.48 -16.97 11.54
C VAL A 268 3.83 -18.28 11.10
N LYS A 269 4.53 -19.12 10.34
CA LYS A 269 4.02 -20.44 9.92
C LYS A 269 3.62 -21.33 11.10
N SER A 270 4.38 -21.25 12.20
CA SER A 270 4.11 -22.02 13.42
C SER A 270 2.92 -21.48 14.22
N GLU A 271 2.82 -20.15 14.36
CA GLU A 271 1.88 -19.51 15.27
C GLU A 271 0.53 -19.18 14.61
N PHE A 272 0.51 -19.04 13.29
CA PHE A 272 -0.67 -18.69 12.50
C PHE A 272 -0.75 -19.57 11.24
N PRO A 273 -0.84 -20.90 11.39
CA PRO A 273 -0.81 -21.83 10.25
C PRO A 273 -1.98 -21.66 9.27
N SER A 274 -3.10 -21.10 9.74
CA SER A 274 -4.28 -20.79 8.92
C SER A 274 -4.19 -19.44 8.22
N ALA A 275 -3.26 -18.57 8.59
CA ALA A 275 -3.08 -17.28 7.96
C ALA A 275 -2.30 -17.44 6.66
N THR A 276 -2.73 -16.76 5.60
CA THR A 276 -1.88 -16.58 4.42
C THR A 276 -0.69 -15.72 4.81
N HIS A 277 0.52 -16.20 4.55
CA HIS A 277 1.74 -15.46 4.85
C HIS A 277 2.41 -14.99 3.56
N LYS A 278 2.63 -13.68 3.48
CA LYS A 278 3.39 -13.03 2.40
C LYS A 278 4.53 -12.22 2.99
N CYS A 279 5.58 -12.05 2.21
CA CYS A 279 6.67 -11.15 2.51
C CYS A 279 6.40 -9.78 1.88
N CYS A 280 6.93 -8.73 2.50
CA CYS A 280 6.57 -7.36 2.20
C CYS A 280 7.10 -6.96 0.82
N PHE A 281 6.20 -6.64 -0.11
CA PHE A 281 6.56 -6.25 -1.47
C PHE A 281 7.45 -5.00 -1.54
N PHE A 282 7.23 -4.05 -0.64
CA PHE A 282 8.13 -2.90 -0.47
C PHE A 282 9.57 -3.34 -0.19
N HIS A 283 9.77 -4.30 0.71
CA HIS A 283 11.10 -4.81 1.03
C HIS A 283 11.69 -5.68 -0.09
N PHE A 284 10.85 -6.40 -0.84
CA PHE A 284 11.28 -7.12 -2.06
C PHE A 284 11.88 -6.15 -3.08
N CYS A 285 11.12 -5.11 -3.43
CA CYS A 285 11.53 -4.04 -4.31
C CYS A 285 12.82 -3.35 -3.81
N GLN A 286 12.92 -3.09 -2.51
CA GLN A 286 14.08 -2.46 -1.89
C GLN A 286 15.34 -3.32 -1.96
N VAL A 287 15.22 -4.63 -1.78
CA VAL A 287 16.37 -5.55 -1.86
C VAL A 287 16.91 -5.61 -3.29
N ILE A 288 16.02 -5.66 -4.30
CA ILE A 288 16.44 -5.59 -5.71
C ILE A 288 17.20 -4.29 -5.99
N TYR A 289 16.70 -3.15 -5.52
CA TYR A 289 17.43 -1.88 -5.71
C TYR A 289 18.77 -1.83 -4.97
N ARG A 290 18.84 -2.37 -3.76
CA ARG A 290 20.13 -2.49 -3.05
C ARG A 290 21.13 -3.35 -3.82
N GLN A 291 20.66 -4.38 -4.52
CA GLN A 291 21.52 -5.18 -5.40
C GLN A 291 22.03 -4.34 -6.58
N ILE A 292 21.15 -3.58 -7.25
CA ILE A 292 21.55 -2.64 -8.32
C ILE A 292 22.63 -1.67 -7.82
N GLN A 293 22.45 -1.11 -6.61
CA GLN A 293 23.45 -0.23 -6.00
C GLN A 293 24.76 -0.96 -5.68
N GLY A 294 24.68 -2.18 -5.15
CA GLY A 294 25.84 -3.02 -4.82
C GLY A 294 26.69 -3.40 -6.04
N LEU A 295 26.06 -3.51 -7.21
CA LEU A 295 26.69 -3.76 -8.51
C LEU A 295 27.19 -2.47 -9.19
N GLY A 296 27.06 -1.29 -8.56
CA GLY A 296 27.47 -0.02 -9.16
C GLY A 296 26.55 0.50 -10.27
N LEU A 297 25.39 -0.14 -10.48
CA LEU A 297 24.47 0.15 -11.59
C LEU A 297 23.52 1.32 -11.32
N GLN A 298 23.71 2.08 -10.23
CA GLN A 298 22.83 3.19 -9.88
C GLN A 298 22.79 4.27 -10.98
N GLN A 299 23.96 4.69 -11.49
CA GLN A 299 24.02 5.71 -12.54
C GLN A 299 23.42 5.19 -13.85
N HIS A 300 23.67 3.92 -14.17
CA HIS A 300 23.07 3.28 -15.34
C HIS A 300 21.53 3.23 -15.25
N TYR A 301 20.97 2.94 -14.07
CA TYR A 301 19.52 2.99 -13.85
C TYR A 301 18.94 4.39 -14.09
N LEU A 302 19.66 5.43 -13.68
CA LEU A 302 19.22 6.82 -13.86
C LEU A 302 19.31 7.25 -15.33
N SER A 303 20.39 6.91 -16.03
CA SER A 303 20.66 7.42 -17.38
C SER A 303 20.03 6.59 -18.51
N ASP A 304 19.87 5.28 -18.35
CA ASP A 304 19.39 4.39 -19.42
C ASP A 304 17.95 3.93 -19.18
N GLU A 305 17.06 4.22 -20.13
CA GLU A 305 15.63 3.89 -20.03
C GLU A 305 15.36 2.39 -20.17
N ASN A 306 16.15 1.66 -20.97
CA ASN A 306 15.94 0.23 -21.21
C ASN A 306 16.35 -0.59 -19.98
N PHE A 307 17.48 -0.26 -19.36
CA PHE A 307 17.92 -0.89 -18.12
C PHE A 307 16.98 -0.56 -16.95
N ARG A 308 16.49 0.68 -16.89
CA ARG A 308 15.45 1.07 -15.92
C ARG A 308 14.18 0.26 -16.08
N LEU A 309 13.73 0.08 -17.33
CA LEU A 309 12.57 -0.73 -17.67
C LEU A 309 12.78 -2.19 -17.26
N LEU A 310 13.92 -2.80 -17.59
CA LEU A 310 14.28 -4.15 -17.17
C LEU A 310 14.17 -4.31 -15.64
N CYS A 311 14.77 -3.39 -14.88
CA CYS A 311 14.74 -3.41 -13.43
C CYS A 311 13.30 -3.34 -12.88
N ARG A 312 12.43 -2.57 -13.53
CA ARG A 312 11.00 -2.47 -13.17
C ARG A 312 10.21 -3.72 -13.57
N GLN A 313 10.53 -4.33 -14.70
CA GLN A 313 9.92 -5.58 -15.12
C GLN A 313 10.27 -6.72 -14.16
N LEU A 314 11.51 -6.79 -13.65
CA LEU A 314 11.90 -7.75 -12.60
C LEU A 314 11.03 -7.63 -11.33
N ILE A 315 10.64 -6.40 -10.98
CA ILE A 315 9.76 -6.16 -9.83
C ILE A 315 8.31 -6.51 -10.16
N ALA A 316 7.87 -6.21 -11.37
CA ALA A 316 6.53 -6.52 -11.85
C ALA A 316 6.24 -8.03 -11.88
N LEU A 317 7.27 -8.89 -11.95
CA LEU A 317 7.14 -10.33 -11.75
C LEU A 317 6.46 -10.68 -10.41
N GLY A 318 6.57 -9.82 -9.39
CA GLY A 318 5.92 -10.03 -8.10
C GLY A 318 4.42 -9.76 -8.13
N LEU A 319 3.88 -9.28 -9.23
CA LEU A 319 2.50 -8.83 -9.36
C LEU A 319 1.75 -9.56 -10.48
N MET A 320 2.34 -10.60 -11.05
CA MET A 320 1.75 -11.38 -12.13
C MET A 320 1.37 -12.80 -11.67
N PRO A 321 0.54 -13.54 -12.43
CA PRO A 321 0.15 -14.90 -12.10
C PRO A 321 1.38 -15.79 -11.86
N LEU A 322 1.32 -16.61 -10.81
CA LEU A 322 2.46 -17.41 -10.35
C LEU A 322 2.99 -18.33 -11.46
N ASP A 323 2.09 -18.90 -12.26
CA ASP A 323 2.38 -19.80 -13.38
C ASP A 323 3.09 -19.11 -14.55
N LYS A 324 3.03 -17.77 -14.63
CA LYS A 324 3.67 -16.97 -15.68
C LYS A 324 5.02 -16.38 -15.26
N VAL A 325 5.35 -16.39 -13.97
CA VAL A 325 6.56 -15.73 -13.42
C VAL A 325 7.84 -16.30 -14.02
N VAL A 326 7.98 -17.63 -14.06
CA VAL A 326 9.21 -18.28 -14.53
C VAL A 326 9.44 -18.02 -16.01
N SER A 327 8.43 -18.25 -16.86
CA SER A 327 8.55 -17.99 -18.30
C SER A 327 8.85 -16.53 -18.61
N SER A 328 8.19 -15.61 -17.90
CA SER A 328 8.41 -14.17 -18.10
C SER A 328 9.79 -13.72 -17.64
N PHE A 329 10.34 -14.31 -16.57
CA PHE A 329 11.72 -14.07 -16.18
C PHE A 329 12.71 -14.55 -17.24
N GLU A 330 12.46 -15.70 -17.86
CA GLU A 330 13.28 -16.24 -18.95
C GLU A 330 13.26 -15.36 -20.21
N ASP A 331 12.10 -14.80 -20.55
CA ASP A 331 11.96 -13.83 -21.63
C ASP A 331 12.74 -12.55 -21.33
N LEU A 332 12.64 -12.03 -20.10
CA LEU A 332 13.43 -10.86 -19.66
C LEU A 332 14.93 -11.15 -19.70
N ARG A 333 15.35 -12.33 -19.25
CA ARG A 333 16.76 -12.75 -19.27
C ARG A 333 17.28 -12.80 -20.70
N SER A 334 16.50 -13.36 -21.63
CA SER A 334 16.86 -13.47 -23.05
C SER A 334 16.93 -12.09 -23.71
N ALA A 335 15.95 -11.21 -23.47
CA ALA A 335 15.95 -9.84 -23.98
C ALA A 335 17.13 -9.01 -23.44
N ALA A 336 17.53 -9.24 -22.20
CA ALA A 336 18.64 -8.54 -21.56
C ALA A 336 20.03 -8.99 -22.04
N GLN A 337 20.17 -10.15 -22.71
CA GLN A 337 21.45 -10.59 -23.28
C GLN A 337 22.01 -9.57 -24.30
N CYS A 338 21.12 -8.83 -24.98
CA CYS A 338 21.49 -7.75 -25.89
C CYS A 338 22.21 -6.57 -25.19
N LEU A 339 22.07 -6.42 -23.86
CA LEU A 339 22.69 -5.32 -23.11
C LEU A 339 24.20 -5.53 -22.87
N SER A 340 24.72 -6.76 -23.03
CA SER A 340 26.16 -7.11 -23.02
C SER A 340 27.01 -6.52 -21.87
N GLN A 341 26.40 -6.23 -20.72
CA GLN A 341 27.08 -5.74 -19.52
C GLN A 341 27.12 -6.82 -18.45
N LEU A 342 28.31 -7.08 -17.90
CA LEU A 342 28.56 -8.14 -16.92
C LEU A 342 27.69 -7.95 -15.66
N GLU A 343 27.57 -6.71 -15.19
CA GLU A 343 26.82 -6.36 -13.98
C GLU A 343 25.31 -6.59 -14.16
N VAL A 344 24.78 -6.46 -15.38
CA VAL A 344 23.37 -6.77 -15.68
C VAL A 344 23.13 -8.29 -15.61
N ILE A 345 24.09 -9.09 -16.09
CA ILE A 345 24.04 -10.55 -15.98
C ILE A 345 24.10 -10.97 -14.50
N GLU A 346 24.96 -10.34 -13.70
CA GLU A 346 25.06 -10.59 -12.26
C GLU A 346 23.76 -10.23 -11.52
N LEU A 347 23.07 -9.16 -11.92
CA LEU A 347 21.75 -8.80 -11.37
C LEU A 347 20.70 -9.88 -11.66
N LEU A 348 20.64 -10.38 -12.90
CA LEU A 348 19.70 -11.43 -13.30
C LEU A 348 19.99 -12.75 -12.60
N GLN A 349 21.27 -13.14 -12.51
CA GLN A 349 21.69 -14.34 -11.80
C GLN A 349 21.39 -14.24 -10.29
N TYR A 350 21.61 -13.06 -9.70
CA TYR A 350 21.16 -12.80 -8.33
C TYR A 350 19.64 -13.00 -8.21
N PHE A 351 18.86 -12.48 -9.16
CA PHE A 351 17.41 -12.60 -9.10
C PHE A 351 16.96 -14.06 -9.16
N GLU A 352 17.49 -14.82 -10.11
CA GLU A 352 17.22 -16.25 -10.31
C GLU A 352 17.50 -17.06 -9.04
N ASN A 353 18.69 -16.89 -8.47
CA ASN A 353 19.14 -17.66 -7.31
C ASN A 353 18.32 -17.38 -6.03
N ASN A 354 17.78 -16.17 -5.89
CA ASN A 354 17.16 -15.74 -4.63
C ASN A 354 15.63 -15.71 -4.67
N TRP A 355 15.00 -15.53 -5.83
CA TRP A 355 13.57 -15.26 -5.91
C TRP A 355 12.78 -16.35 -6.64
N ILE A 356 13.33 -16.98 -7.68
CA ILE A 356 12.58 -17.93 -8.52
C ILE A 356 12.16 -19.19 -7.75
N SER A 357 12.93 -19.62 -6.75
CA SER A 357 12.62 -20.81 -5.94
C SER A 357 11.48 -20.61 -4.92
N ASN A 358 11.11 -19.36 -4.59
CA ASN A 358 10.18 -19.05 -3.50
C ASN A 358 9.08 -18.05 -3.92
N ILE A 359 8.59 -18.16 -5.16
CA ILE A 359 7.63 -17.23 -5.79
C ILE A 359 6.44 -16.92 -4.86
N GLU A 360 5.86 -17.94 -4.23
CA GLU A 360 4.69 -17.78 -3.36
C GLU A 360 4.89 -16.79 -2.21
N LEU A 361 6.11 -16.61 -1.70
CA LEU A 361 6.35 -15.74 -0.55
C LEU A 361 6.38 -14.26 -0.92
N TRP A 362 6.88 -13.88 -2.10
CA TRP A 362 7.04 -12.48 -2.50
C TRP A 362 6.03 -12.03 -3.57
N ASN A 363 5.39 -12.98 -4.25
CA ASN A 363 4.34 -12.68 -5.20
C ASN A 363 3.05 -12.24 -4.50
N MET A 364 2.52 -11.10 -4.93
CA MET A 364 1.33 -10.43 -4.42
C MET A 364 0.20 -10.38 -5.44
N PHE A 365 0.26 -11.17 -6.51
CA PHE A 365 -0.84 -11.27 -7.47
C PHE A 365 -2.13 -11.72 -6.77
N GLY A 366 -3.23 -11.03 -7.03
CA GLY A 366 -4.52 -11.27 -6.39
C GLY A 366 -4.69 -10.68 -4.98
N PHE A 367 -3.65 -10.05 -4.40
CA PHE A 367 -3.72 -9.46 -3.05
C PHE A 367 -4.00 -7.95 -3.05
N TYR A 368 -3.78 -7.28 -4.19
CA TYR A 368 -4.04 -5.84 -4.39
C TYR A 368 -5.22 -5.56 -5.33
N SER A 369 -5.87 -6.60 -5.86
CA SER A 369 -6.96 -6.56 -6.84
C SER A 369 -8.34 -6.71 -6.22
#